data_AF-A0A662W740-F1
#
_entry.id   AF-A0A662W740-F1
#
_cell.length_a   1.000
_cell.length_b   1.000
_cell.length_c   1.000
_cell.angle_alpha   90.00
_cell.angle_beta   90.00
_cell.angle_gamma   90.00
#
_symmetry.space_group_name_H-M   'P 1'
#
loop_
_entity.id
_entity.type
_entity.pdbx_description
1 polymer ?
#
loop_
_entity_poly.entity_id
_entity_poly.type
_entity_poly.pdbx_seq_one_letter_code
_entity_poly.pdbx_strand_id
1 'polypeptide(L)'
;MEMLSELVFGSLLSYCPTSTSEGGLIAKSVMRAIKNESSVHHSQLGELFASEFVAKRLKIEASRMDLFTDFFGEDVVLVPVPRSSPIRKGTLWPSLQISKAMEQEGLGTVRPALKRVKCIQRSSTSPSIWRPRPTDHYNSMEVEKFKLPSLNLLLVEIS
;
A
#
# COMPACT_ATOMS: atom_id res chain seq x y z
N MET A 1 -9.16 28.04 -1.94
CA MET A 1 -8.75 26.68 -1.57
C MET A 1 -9.99 26.00 -1.02
N GLU A 2 -10.71 25.26 -1.85
CA GLU A 2 -11.85 24.47 -1.37
C GLU A 2 -11.31 23.41 -0.40
N MET A 3 -11.82 23.43 0.84
CA MET A 3 -11.61 22.31 1.75
C MET A 3 -12.48 21.15 1.26
N LEU A 4 -11.89 19.96 1.21
CA LEU A 4 -12.66 18.72 1.06
C LEU A 4 -13.74 18.69 2.16
N SER A 5 -15.01 18.66 1.77
CA SER A 5 -16.15 18.59 2.71
C SER A 5 -16.32 17.20 3.32
N GLU A 6 -15.73 16.18 2.71
CA GLU A 6 -15.85 14.78 3.09
C GLU A 6 -14.58 13.99 2.78
N LEU A 7 -14.25 13.01 3.63
CA LEU A 7 -13.17 12.03 3.42
C LEU A 7 -13.76 10.62 3.50
N VAL A 8 -13.91 9.98 2.34
CA VAL A 8 -14.30 8.57 2.26
C VAL A 8 -13.08 7.69 2.53
N PHE A 9 -13.19 6.74 3.46
CA PHE A 9 -12.11 5.80 3.77
C PHE A 9 -12.65 4.40 4.04
N GLY A 10 -11.80 3.40 3.81
CA GLY A 10 -12.05 2.00 4.14
C GLY A 10 -10.76 1.31 4.58
N SER A 11 -10.89 0.18 5.26
CA SER A 11 -9.76 -0.70 5.60
C SER A 11 -10.07 -2.11 5.16
N LEU A 12 -9.18 -2.69 4.33
CA LEU A 12 -9.28 -4.07 3.89
C LEU A 12 -8.75 -5.04 4.96
N LEU A 13 -7.58 -4.73 5.53
CA LEU A 13 -6.88 -5.56 6.50
C LEU A 13 -6.48 -4.73 7.71
N SER A 14 -6.78 -5.23 8.90
CA SER A 14 -6.45 -4.58 10.16
C SER A 14 -5.76 -5.57 11.09
N TYR A 15 -4.76 -5.13 11.85
CA TYR A 15 -4.13 -5.94 12.88
C TYR A 15 -3.80 -5.10 14.12
N CYS A 16 -3.82 -5.75 15.28
CA CYS A 16 -3.39 -5.14 16.54
C CYS A 16 -2.01 -5.71 16.94
N PRO A 17 -0.94 -4.89 16.99
CA PRO A 17 0.41 -5.37 17.28
C PRO A 17 0.53 -6.12 18.62
N THR A 18 -0.23 -5.68 19.63
CA THR A 18 -0.22 -6.21 20.99
C THR A 18 -1.21 -7.34 21.22
N SER A 19 -2.11 -7.63 20.26
CA SER A 19 -3.11 -8.68 20.43
C SER A 19 -2.46 -10.07 20.52
N THR A 20 -2.91 -10.85 21.48
CA THR A 20 -2.50 -12.24 21.70
C THR A 20 -3.61 -13.25 21.39
N SER A 21 -4.79 -12.78 20.94
CA SER A 21 -5.87 -13.67 20.51
C SER A 21 -5.47 -14.44 19.26
N GLU A 22 -6.13 -15.57 19.00
CA GLU A 22 -5.91 -16.38 17.79
C GLU A 22 -6.04 -15.52 16.52
N GLY A 23 -7.13 -14.75 16.39
CA GLY A 23 -7.30 -13.82 15.27
C GLY A 23 -6.20 -12.75 15.20
N GLY A 24 -5.68 -12.28 16.33
CA GLY A 24 -4.55 -11.36 16.37
C GLY A 24 -3.24 -11.99 15.91
N LEU A 25 -3.00 -13.26 16.22
CA LEU A 25 -1.84 -14.02 15.73
C LEU A 25 -1.92 -14.25 14.22
N ILE A 26 -3.11 -14.59 13.70
CA ILE A 26 -3.36 -14.73 12.25
C ILE A 26 -3.16 -13.39 11.54
N ALA A 27 -3.72 -12.29 12.04
CA ALA A 27 -3.54 -10.98 11.42
C ALA A 27 -2.05 -10.55 11.39
N LYS A 28 -1.29 -10.87 12.45
CA LYS A 28 0.16 -10.65 12.48
C LYS A 28 0.92 -11.53 11.50
N SER A 29 0.52 -12.78 11.27
CA SER A 29 1.17 -13.65 10.29
C SER A 29 0.95 -13.13 8.86
N VAL A 30 -0.27 -12.71 8.51
CA VAL A 30 -0.59 -12.08 7.23
C VAL A 30 0.20 -10.78 7.03
N MET A 31 0.25 -9.91 8.05
CA MET A 31 1.05 -8.67 7.98
C MET A 31 2.54 -8.97 7.74
N ARG A 32 3.10 -9.97 8.42
CA ARG A 32 4.48 -10.41 8.19
C ARG A 32 4.66 -10.97 6.79
N ALA A 33 3.68 -11.70 6.26
CA ALA A 33 3.73 -12.21 4.90
C ALA A 33 3.74 -11.07 3.88
N ILE A 34 2.91 -10.04 4.05
CA ILE A 34 2.91 -8.83 3.22
C ILE A 34 4.28 -8.14 3.26
N LYS A 35 4.88 -7.99 4.45
CA LYS A 35 6.19 -7.31 4.59
C LYS A 35 7.36 -8.08 3.98
N ASN A 36 7.19 -9.39 3.73
CA ASN A 36 8.25 -10.27 3.24
C ASN A 36 7.91 -10.95 1.90
N GLU A 37 6.76 -10.66 1.31
CA GLU A 37 6.24 -11.34 0.11
C GLU A 37 6.22 -12.87 0.23
N SER A 38 5.79 -13.38 1.38
CA SER A 38 5.66 -14.83 1.59
C SER A 38 4.26 -15.33 1.28
N SER A 39 4.11 -16.64 1.10
CA SER A 39 2.81 -17.27 0.86
C SER A 39 1.81 -17.00 1.98
N VAL A 40 0.54 -16.84 1.60
CA VAL A 40 -0.63 -16.79 2.47
C VAL A 40 -1.61 -17.85 1.98
N HIS A 41 -2.06 -18.70 2.90
CA HIS A 41 -3.12 -19.66 2.62
C HIS A 41 -4.49 -19.06 2.97
N HIS A 42 -5.44 -19.14 2.04
CA HIS A 42 -6.80 -18.68 2.23
C HIS A 42 -7.79 -19.72 1.68
N SER A 43 -8.82 -20.05 2.47
CA SER A 43 -9.77 -21.12 2.14
C SER A 43 -10.44 -21.00 0.77
N GLN A 44 -10.71 -19.78 0.30
CA GLN A 44 -11.34 -19.54 -1.01
C GLN A 44 -10.35 -19.24 -2.15
N LEU A 45 -9.13 -18.80 -1.83
CA LEU A 45 -8.16 -18.32 -2.82
C LEU A 45 -6.96 -19.24 -2.99
N GLY A 46 -6.86 -20.29 -2.18
CA GLY A 46 -5.73 -21.19 -2.16
C GLY A 46 -4.49 -20.56 -1.50
N GLU A 47 -3.33 -21.07 -1.89
CA GLU A 47 -2.03 -20.50 -1.51
C GLU A 47 -1.57 -19.50 -2.57
N LEU A 48 -1.27 -18.28 -2.14
CA LEU A 48 -0.88 -17.16 -3.01
C LEU A 48 0.27 -16.39 -2.38
N PHE A 49 1.03 -15.65 -3.18
CA PHE A 49 1.91 -14.63 -2.61
C PHE A 49 1.08 -13.54 -1.94
N ALA A 50 1.65 -12.91 -0.90
CA ALA A 50 0.91 -11.94 -0.10
C ALA A 50 0.37 -10.75 -0.92
N SER A 51 1.10 -10.27 -1.93
CA SER A 51 0.62 -9.22 -2.83
C SER A 51 -0.60 -9.63 -3.65
N GLU A 52 -0.58 -10.85 -4.21
CA GLU A 52 -1.68 -11.44 -4.97
C GLU A 52 -2.91 -11.63 -4.08
N PHE A 53 -2.71 -12.14 -2.86
CA PHE A 53 -3.77 -12.27 -1.87
C PHE A 53 -4.44 -10.91 -1.59
N VAL A 54 -3.64 -9.86 -1.35
CA VAL A 54 -4.17 -8.50 -1.10
C VAL A 54 -4.95 -7.98 -2.31
N ALA A 55 -4.41 -8.07 -3.52
CA ALA A 55 -5.06 -7.57 -4.73
C ALA A 55 -6.38 -8.30 -5.03
N LYS A 56 -6.40 -9.65 -4.92
CA LYS A 56 -7.61 -10.45 -5.12
C LYS A 56 -8.67 -10.16 -4.06
N ARG A 57 -8.28 -10.06 -2.79
CA ARG A 57 -9.21 -9.67 -1.72
C ARG A 57 -9.77 -8.27 -1.95
N LEU A 58 -8.91 -7.31 -2.33
CA LEU A 58 -9.34 -5.94 -2.62
C LEU A 58 -10.38 -5.92 -3.74
N LYS A 59 -10.15 -6.61 -4.85
CA LYS A 59 -11.11 -6.70 -5.97
C LYS A 59 -12.45 -7.28 -5.55
N ILE A 60 -12.44 -8.36 -4.77
CA ILE A 60 -13.66 -8.98 -4.25
C ILE A 60 -14.43 -8.00 -3.38
N GLU A 61 -13.78 -7.36 -2.40
CA GLU A 61 -14.50 -6.44 -1.51
C GLU A 61 -14.91 -5.14 -2.20
N ALA A 62 -14.09 -4.60 -3.10
CA ALA A 62 -14.43 -3.41 -3.89
C ALA A 62 -15.65 -3.66 -4.78
N SER A 63 -15.77 -4.85 -5.38
CA SER A 63 -16.96 -5.22 -6.18
C SER A 63 -18.26 -5.35 -5.36
N ARG A 64 -18.16 -5.46 -4.04
CA ARG A 64 -19.30 -5.53 -3.12
C ARG A 64 -19.66 -4.17 -2.52
N MET A 65 -18.80 -3.17 -2.68
CA MET A 65 -18.91 -1.86 -2.07
C MET A 65 -19.02 -0.82 -3.18
N ASP A 66 -20.23 -0.35 -3.46
CA ASP A 66 -20.47 0.67 -4.49
C ASP A 66 -19.62 1.95 -4.27
N LEU A 67 -19.28 2.25 -3.01
CA LEU A 67 -18.50 3.41 -2.57
C LEU A 67 -17.04 3.47 -3.06
N PHE A 68 -16.46 2.37 -3.56
CA PHE A 68 -15.06 2.33 -3.99
C PHE A 68 -14.89 2.09 -5.49
N THR A 69 -15.97 2.08 -6.26
CA THR A 69 -15.94 1.85 -7.71
C THR A 69 -15.10 2.89 -8.44
N ASP A 70 -15.14 4.15 -8.01
CA ASP A 70 -14.35 5.25 -8.60
C ASP A 70 -12.85 5.26 -8.22
N PHE A 71 -12.43 4.40 -7.27
CA PHE A 71 -11.03 4.34 -6.83
C PHE A 71 -10.15 3.43 -7.68
N PHE A 72 -10.76 2.59 -8.53
CA PHE A 72 -10.07 1.57 -9.32
C PHE A 72 -10.59 1.55 -10.75
N GLY A 73 -9.72 1.18 -11.69
CA GLY A 73 -10.09 1.12 -13.11
C GLY A 73 -8.88 1.28 -14.01
N GLU A 74 -9.04 1.04 -15.31
CA GLU A 74 -7.95 1.14 -16.28
C GLU A 74 -7.36 2.56 -16.39
N ASP A 75 -8.16 3.57 -16.07
CA ASP A 75 -7.76 4.97 -16.01
C ASP A 75 -7.11 5.35 -14.68
N VAL A 76 -6.96 4.45 -13.71
CA VAL A 76 -6.27 4.75 -12.44
C VAL A 76 -4.79 4.43 -12.55
N VAL A 77 -3.95 5.39 -12.16
CA VAL A 77 -2.50 5.19 -12.04
C VAL A 77 -2.16 4.82 -10.59
N LEU A 78 -1.63 3.61 -10.42
CA LEU A 78 -1.17 3.09 -9.14
C LEU A 78 0.27 3.55 -8.88
N VAL A 79 0.46 4.39 -7.87
CA VAL A 79 1.78 4.91 -7.49
C VAL A 79 2.22 4.25 -6.19
N PRO A 80 3.10 3.23 -6.23
CA PRO A 80 3.62 2.63 -5.02
C PRO A 80 4.49 3.62 -4.26
N VAL A 81 4.22 3.78 -2.97
CA VAL A 81 4.99 4.63 -2.07
C VAL A 81 6.25 3.88 -1.62
N PRO A 82 7.46 4.47 -1.73
CA PRO A 82 8.69 3.83 -1.30
C PRO A 82 8.74 3.67 0.22
N ARG A 83 9.53 2.70 0.69
CA ARG A 83 9.76 2.47 2.12
C ARG A 83 10.48 3.65 2.79
N SER A 84 10.62 3.60 4.11
CA SER A 84 11.35 4.58 4.94
C SER A 84 12.83 4.80 4.57
N SER A 85 13.44 3.90 3.81
CA SER A 85 14.79 4.03 3.29
C SER A 85 14.82 3.94 1.76
N PRO A 86 15.85 4.51 1.10
CA PRO A 86 16.08 4.31 -0.33
C PRO A 86 16.08 2.82 -0.69
N ILE A 87 15.33 2.47 -1.73
CA ILE A 87 15.21 1.08 -2.20
C ILE A 87 16.51 0.70 -2.90
N ARG A 88 17.15 -0.38 -2.42
CA ARG A 88 18.34 -0.96 -3.08
C ARG A 88 17.89 -1.98 -4.12
N LYS A 89 18.63 -2.09 -5.22
CA LYS A 89 18.38 -3.12 -6.25
C LYS A 89 18.36 -4.51 -5.59
N GLY A 90 17.36 -5.31 -5.93
CA GLY A 90 17.16 -6.66 -5.38
C GLY A 90 16.53 -6.71 -3.98
N THR A 91 16.19 -5.56 -3.37
CA THR A 91 15.44 -5.55 -2.11
C THR A 91 13.93 -5.50 -2.35
N LEU A 92 13.18 -6.10 -1.43
CA LEU A 92 11.73 -6.10 -1.50
C LEU A 92 11.15 -4.69 -1.28
N TRP A 93 10.24 -4.32 -2.17
CA TRP A 93 9.38 -3.15 -2.06
C TRP A 93 7.92 -3.61 -2.06
N PRO A 94 7.33 -3.88 -0.87
CA PRO A 94 6.01 -4.51 -0.79
C PRO A 94 4.90 -3.72 -1.51
N SER A 95 4.86 -2.39 -1.36
CA SER A 95 3.87 -1.56 -2.08
C SER A 95 3.95 -1.74 -3.60
N LEU A 96 5.17 -1.87 -4.16
CA LEU A 96 5.34 -2.13 -5.59
C LEU A 96 4.84 -3.53 -5.97
N GLN A 97 5.05 -4.54 -5.14
CA GLN A 97 4.51 -5.88 -5.41
C GLN A 97 2.98 -5.88 -5.37
N ILE A 98 2.39 -5.23 -4.36
CA ILE A 98 0.94 -5.07 -4.28
C ILE A 98 0.40 -4.31 -5.49
N SER A 99 1.02 -3.18 -5.89
CA SER A 99 0.58 -2.45 -7.09
C SER A 99 0.64 -3.30 -8.36
N LYS A 100 1.69 -4.12 -8.53
CA LYS A 100 1.78 -5.04 -9.68
C LYS A 100 0.69 -6.11 -9.67
N ALA A 101 0.42 -6.69 -8.50
CA ALA A 101 -0.68 -7.63 -8.35
C ALA A 101 -2.04 -6.96 -8.60
N MET A 102 -2.22 -5.71 -8.18
CA MET A 102 -3.42 -4.92 -8.48
C MET A 102 -3.59 -4.66 -9.99
N GLU A 103 -2.51 -4.35 -10.70
CA GLU A 103 -2.53 -4.18 -12.16
C GLU A 103 -2.89 -5.48 -12.88
N GLN A 104 -2.37 -6.62 -12.43
CA GLN A 104 -2.77 -7.94 -12.95
C GLN A 104 -4.26 -8.24 -12.73
N GLU A 105 -4.85 -7.66 -11.68
CA GLU A 105 -6.29 -7.77 -11.39
C GLU A 105 -7.14 -6.72 -12.12
N GLY A 106 -6.54 -5.82 -12.90
CA GLY A 106 -7.24 -4.76 -13.63
C GLY A 106 -7.67 -3.57 -12.78
N LEU A 107 -7.05 -3.38 -11.61
CA LEU A 107 -7.41 -2.30 -10.66
C LEU A 107 -6.70 -0.95 -10.97
N GLY A 108 -5.84 -0.93 -11.99
CA GLY A 108 -5.09 0.25 -12.42
C GLY A 108 -3.78 -0.10 -13.11
N THR A 109 -3.04 0.92 -13.51
CA THR A 109 -1.74 0.79 -14.18
C THR A 109 -0.62 1.26 -13.27
N VAL A 110 0.42 0.44 -13.07
CA VAL A 110 1.53 0.78 -12.14
C VAL A 110 2.48 1.80 -12.74
N ARG A 111 2.78 2.85 -11.96
CA ARG A 111 3.84 3.81 -12.26
C ARG A 111 4.66 4.09 -10.99
N PRO A 112 5.87 3.50 -10.84
CA PRO A 112 6.73 3.70 -9.67
C PRO A 112 7.45 5.07 -9.73
N ALA A 113 6.68 6.15 -9.75
CA ALA A 113 7.17 7.50 -9.94
C ALA A 113 7.75 8.15 -8.67
N LEU A 114 7.56 7.53 -7.50
CA LEU A 114 8.10 8.01 -6.23
C LEU A 114 9.34 7.22 -5.84
N LYS A 115 10.45 7.92 -5.61
CA LYS A 115 11.67 7.32 -5.04
C LYS A 115 12.04 8.01 -3.74
N ARG A 116 12.48 7.23 -2.75
CA ARG A 116 13.06 7.78 -1.52
C ARG A 116 14.55 8.00 -1.73
N VAL A 117 15.00 9.24 -1.61
CA VAL A 117 16.41 9.63 -1.79
C VAL A 117 17.13 9.80 -0.45
N LYS A 118 16.39 10.04 0.64
CA LYS A 118 16.94 10.15 1.99
C LYS A 118 16.23 9.19 2.96
N CYS A 119 16.98 8.54 3.85
CA CYS A 119 16.39 7.76 4.93
C CYS A 119 15.59 8.67 5.88
N ILE A 120 14.46 8.16 6.35
CA ILE A 120 13.65 8.80 7.39
C ILE A 120 13.36 7.81 8.50
N GLN A 121 13.29 8.29 9.74
CA GLN A 121 12.93 7.46 10.88
C GLN A 121 11.48 6.98 10.76
N ARG A 122 11.20 5.77 11.24
CA ARG A 122 9.83 5.25 11.25
C ARG A 122 9.05 5.85 12.41
N SER A 123 8.01 6.61 12.10
CA SER A 123 7.17 7.29 13.09
C SER A 123 6.57 6.35 14.15
N SER A 124 6.28 5.10 13.79
CA SER A 124 5.70 4.09 14.69
C SER A 124 6.66 3.61 15.80
N THR A 125 7.97 3.70 15.57
CA THR A 125 9.00 3.29 16.54
C THR A 125 9.78 4.48 17.12
N SER A 126 9.52 5.69 16.63
CA SER A 126 10.19 6.90 17.10
C SER A 126 9.44 7.53 18.29
N PRO A 127 10.17 7.97 19.34
CA PRO A 127 9.60 8.85 20.36
C PRO A 127 9.01 10.11 19.72
N SER A 128 7.96 10.68 20.33
CA SER A 128 7.19 11.79 19.75
C SER A 128 8.04 12.97 19.27
N ILE A 129 9.11 13.31 20.00
CA ILE A 129 10.04 14.40 19.65
C ILE A 129 10.90 14.12 18.40
N TRP A 130 11.08 12.84 18.04
CA TRP A 130 11.89 12.39 16.92
C TRP A 130 11.05 11.92 15.72
N ARG A 131 9.72 12.02 15.80
CA ARG A 131 8.86 11.64 14.68
C ARG A 131 9.11 12.63 13.53
N PRO A 132 9.32 12.13 12.30
CA PRO A 132 9.47 13.01 11.16
C PRO A 132 8.21 13.84 10.93
N ARG A 133 8.41 15.10 10.54
CA ARG A 133 7.33 16.00 10.14
C ARG A 133 6.94 15.74 8.68
N PRO A 134 5.74 16.15 8.24
CA PRO A 134 5.34 16.05 6.83
C PRO A 134 6.37 16.66 5.86
N THR A 135 7.00 17.77 6.23
CA THR A 135 8.09 18.38 5.45
C THR A 135 9.32 17.50 5.32
N ASP A 136 9.64 16.71 6.36
CA ASP A 136 10.76 15.76 6.33
C ASP A 136 10.44 14.59 5.37
N HIS A 137 9.18 14.14 5.33
CA HIS A 137 8.72 13.15 4.35
C HIS A 137 8.81 13.70 2.92
N TYR A 138 8.28 14.90 2.66
CA TYR A 138 8.33 15.57 1.37
C TYR A 138 9.78 15.71 0.86
N ASN A 139 10.67 16.26 1.69
CA ASN A 139 12.08 16.47 1.34
C ASN A 139 12.90 15.17 1.20
N SER A 140 12.36 14.03 1.65
CA SER A 140 13.05 12.74 1.54
C SER A 140 12.75 12.00 0.23
N MET A 141 11.79 12.49 -0.55
CA MET A 141 11.31 11.84 -1.77
C MET A 141 11.52 12.72 -3.00
N GLU A 142 11.70 12.06 -4.14
CA GLU A 142 11.71 12.70 -5.45
C GLU A 142 10.64 12.05 -6.32
N VAL A 143 10.07 12.86 -7.21
CA VAL A 143 9.10 12.43 -8.22
C VAL A 143 9.84 12.31 -9.55
N GLU A 144 9.81 11.14 -10.16
CA GLU A 144 10.19 10.97 -11.55
C GLU A 144 9.10 11.56 -12.44
N LYS A 145 9.46 12.44 -13.37
CA LYS A 145 8.48 13.08 -14.26
C LYS A 145 8.01 12.07 -15.30
N PHE A 146 6.70 11.89 -15.42
CA PHE A 146 6.09 11.06 -16.44
C PHE A 146 4.81 11.72 -16.96
N LYS A 147 4.40 11.34 -18.18
CA LYS A 147 3.10 11.74 -18.70
C LYS A 147 2.04 10.90 -18.01
N LEU A 148 1.10 11.59 -17.39
CA LEU A 148 -0.07 10.98 -16.78
C LEU A 148 -1.07 10.63 -17.90
N PRO A 149 -1.48 9.36 -18.05
CA PRO A 149 -2.57 9.01 -18.94
C PRO A 149 -3.92 9.58 -18.45
N SER A 150 -4.02 9.86 -17.15
CA SER A 150 -5.20 10.35 -16.44
C SER A 150 -4.79 11.12 -15.18
N LEU A 151 -5.70 11.90 -14.59
CA LEU A 151 -5.47 12.58 -13.31
C LEU A 151 -5.82 11.72 -12.08
N ASN A 152 -6.33 10.50 -12.29
CA ASN A 152 -6.75 9.59 -11.23
C ASN A 152 -5.54 8.82 -10.69
N LEU A 153 -4.98 9.31 -9.59
CA LEU A 153 -3.80 8.75 -8.93
C LEU A 153 -4.19 8.07 -7.62
N LEU A 154 -3.79 6.81 -7.48
CA LEU A 154 -3.92 6.07 -6.23
C LEU A 154 -2.54 5.77 -5.63
N LEU A 155 -2.27 6.33 -4.46
CA LEU A 155 -1.05 6.01 -3.70
C LEU A 155 -1.23 4.66 -3.00
N VAL A 156 -0.29 3.74 -3.21
CA VAL A 156 -0.29 2.42 -2.54
C VAL A 156 0.81 2.40 -1.49
N GLU A 157 0.43 2.31 -0.22
CA GLU A 157 1.36 2.28 0.92
C GLU A 157 1.07 1.12 1.87
N ILE A 158 2.10 0.60 2.52
CA ILE A 158 2.00 -0.34 3.65
C ILE A 158 2.58 0.29 4.92
N SER A 159 1.77 0.39 5.98
CA SER A 159 2.18 0.91 7.31
C SER A 159 2.72 -0.16 8.25
#